data_AF-A0AAU0KU05-F1
#
_entry.id   AF-A0AAU0KU05-F1
#
_cell.length_a   1.000
_cell.length_b   1.000
_cell.length_c   1.000
_cell.angle_alpha   90.00
_cell.angle_beta   90.00
_cell.angle_gamma   90.00
#
_symmetry.space_group_name_H-M   'P 1'
#
loop_
_entity.id
_entity.type
_entity.pdbx_description
1 polymer ?
#
loop_
_entity_poly.entity_id
_entity_poly.type
_entity_poly.pdbx_seq_one_letter_code
_entity_poly.pdbx_strand_id
1 'polypeptide(L)'
;MPKISFPLLLSLLLTGCGDNLVNKLENTRVPRNAQYTYGQVLNHREMCQETTWEKIQNDDDEDIIRVIYHCVLKPGKEKYAYSEQEAKNRHTAMYDEKMASYQAERQGKLEEYQQRVLAEKTRLKNLQDFMGEGRLDWRFLADNVNRNPDVETLIFRAVDKVLILGIISGRFIDDFPWRLDSEPEMTWVFSRADTRGPLEYLRQSELFVGTAENASDPANPVIKRLMEQKARYIDVCARRQAEYRENNRQAQALDSDIAGCEFNYQKGLQSARNWLEMVKNDMASTLTAEAGEKIAKSQDNIRETEEKIATLNSPETDAQMKRSAEHEAIEARQAYANSHMKKGEEVIIWLYNPQTQRFSMEESLLIETDADDQTHTSDLSFHKIFTAFVRGVKNIDDYTQVCTTTREGGWECFQ
;
A
#
# COMPACT_ATOMS: atom_id res chain seq x y z
N MET A 1 56.60 -50.46 92.91
CA MET A 1 55.73 -49.87 91.88
C MET A 1 55.80 -48.34 91.99
N PRO A 2 56.54 -47.64 91.13
CA PRO A 2 56.43 -46.18 91.02
C PRO A 2 55.64 -45.85 89.75
N LYS A 3 54.55 -45.09 89.87
CA LYS A 3 53.88 -44.48 88.71
C LYS A 3 54.34 -43.03 88.63
N ILE A 4 55.07 -42.78 87.57
CA ILE A 4 55.72 -41.54 87.19
C ILE A 4 54.64 -40.49 86.88
N SER A 5 54.78 -39.33 87.54
CA SER A 5 54.07 -38.10 87.26
C SER A 5 54.29 -37.67 85.81
N PHE A 6 53.21 -37.35 85.09
CA PHE A 6 53.23 -36.78 83.75
C PHE A 6 52.83 -35.30 83.85
N PRO A 7 53.79 -34.36 83.88
CA PRO A 7 53.47 -32.95 83.75
C PRO A 7 53.73 -32.50 82.30
N LEU A 8 53.09 -31.38 81.92
CA LEU A 8 53.34 -30.62 80.69
C LEU A 8 53.01 -31.30 79.35
N LEU A 9 51.86 -30.92 78.79
CA LEU A 9 51.71 -30.56 77.36
C LEU A 9 50.35 -29.86 77.19
N LEU A 10 50.26 -28.61 77.69
CA LEU A 10 49.07 -27.76 77.59
C LEU A 10 49.44 -26.40 76.99
N SER A 11 50.18 -26.40 75.88
CA SER A 11 50.72 -25.18 75.27
C SER A 11 50.77 -25.24 73.74
N LEU A 12 49.72 -25.69 73.05
CA LEU A 12 49.67 -25.70 71.57
C LEU A 12 48.22 -25.66 71.01
N LEU A 13 47.41 -24.69 71.47
CA LEU A 13 46.15 -24.28 70.81
C LEU A 13 46.06 -22.75 70.70
N LEU A 14 47.16 -22.10 70.31
CA LEU A 14 47.17 -20.73 69.82
C LEU A 14 47.38 -20.73 68.29
N THR A 15 46.59 -21.53 67.56
CA THR A 15 46.45 -21.36 66.11
C THR A 15 45.43 -20.25 65.87
N GLY A 16 45.95 -19.04 65.71
CA GLY A 16 45.37 -17.96 64.92
C GLY A 16 43.90 -17.64 65.14
N CYS A 17 43.60 -16.78 66.12
CA CYS A 17 42.63 -15.70 65.88
C CYS A 17 43.22 -14.76 64.81
N GLY A 18 43.37 -15.26 63.59
CA GLY A 18 43.71 -14.45 62.43
C GLY A 18 42.46 -13.64 62.13
N ASP A 19 42.54 -12.33 62.32
CA ASP A 19 41.48 -11.39 61.98
C ASP A 19 41.02 -11.68 60.54
N ASN A 20 39.87 -12.33 60.41
CA ASN A 20 39.30 -12.61 59.11
C ASN A 20 38.97 -11.25 58.48
N LEU A 21 39.73 -10.87 57.44
CA LEU A 21 39.55 -9.59 56.77
C LEU A 21 38.13 -9.42 56.23
N VAL A 22 37.47 -10.52 55.87
CA VAL A 22 36.03 -10.54 55.55
C VAL A 22 35.22 -10.02 56.73
N ASN A 23 35.34 -10.64 57.91
CA ASN A 23 34.65 -10.19 59.12
C ASN A 23 34.98 -8.72 59.47
N LYS A 24 36.23 -8.28 59.25
CA LYS A 24 36.64 -6.89 59.47
C LYS A 24 35.90 -5.94 58.52
N LEU A 25 35.80 -6.28 57.24
CA LEU A 25 35.07 -5.49 56.25
C LEU A 25 33.56 -5.50 56.54
N GLU A 26 32.98 -6.66 56.82
CA GLU A 26 31.55 -6.78 57.16
C GLU A 26 31.15 -5.92 58.36
N ASN A 27 32.03 -5.77 59.35
CA ASN A 27 31.81 -4.95 60.53
C ASN A 27 32.19 -3.46 60.32
N THR A 28 32.77 -3.11 59.17
CA THR A 28 33.11 -1.72 58.86
C THR A 28 31.84 -0.93 58.54
N ARG A 29 31.72 0.27 59.12
CA ARG A 29 30.57 1.17 58.91
C ARG A 29 30.59 1.77 57.50
N VAL A 30 29.41 1.89 56.90
CA VAL A 30 29.26 2.50 55.57
C VAL A 30 29.60 4.00 55.64
N PRO A 31 30.48 4.51 54.75
CA PRO A 31 30.77 5.93 54.68
C PRO A 31 29.50 6.75 54.48
N ARG A 32 29.37 7.87 55.21
CA ARG A 32 28.19 8.77 55.25
C ARG A 32 26.93 8.20 55.91
N ASN A 33 26.87 6.91 56.24
CA ASN A 33 25.78 6.37 57.05
C ASN A 33 26.31 5.38 58.11
N ALA A 34 26.78 5.93 59.22
CA ALA A 34 27.41 5.19 60.32
C ALA A 34 26.44 4.28 61.10
N GLN A 35 25.14 4.28 60.78
CA GLN A 35 24.15 3.42 61.41
C GLN A 35 24.24 1.97 60.91
N TYR A 36 24.80 1.75 59.72
CA TYR A 36 24.87 0.44 59.09
C TYR A 36 26.32 0.02 58.81
N THR A 37 26.58 -1.29 58.90
CA THR A 37 27.83 -1.89 58.44
C THR A 37 27.67 -2.49 57.04
N TYR A 38 28.77 -2.74 56.32
CA TYR A 38 28.71 -3.39 55.02
C TYR A 38 28.04 -4.76 55.08
N GLY A 39 28.33 -5.56 56.11
CA GLY A 39 27.69 -6.86 56.32
C GLY A 39 26.17 -6.76 56.48
N GLN A 40 25.68 -5.76 57.21
CA GLN A 40 24.23 -5.54 57.34
C GLN A 40 23.57 -5.19 56.01
N VAL A 41 24.24 -4.35 55.19
CA VAL A 41 23.72 -3.92 53.89
C VAL A 41 23.73 -5.07 52.87
N LEU A 42 24.74 -5.93 52.90
CA LEU A 42 25.01 -6.91 51.84
C LEU A 42 24.52 -8.33 52.16
N ASN A 43 24.61 -8.80 53.41
CA ASN A 43 24.32 -10.21 53.75
C ASN A 43 22.83 -10.51 53.94
N HIS A 44 21.98 -9.48 54.07
CA HIS A 44 20.55 -9.63 54.37
C HIS A 44 19.65 -9.15 53.23
N ARG A 45 20.16 -9.20 52.00
CA ARG A 45 19.41 -8.77 50.82
C ARG A 45 18.51 -9.90 50.34
N GLU A 46 17.20 -9.73 50.52
CA GLU A 46 16.21 -10.74 50.10
C GLU A 46 16.24 -11.06 48.60
N MET A 47 16.75 -10.14 47.78
CA MET A 47 16.95 -10.32 46.34
C MET A 47 18.13 -11.24 45.97
N CYS A 48 19.06 -11.52 46.88
CA CYS A 48 20.15 -12.45 46.66
C CYS A 48 19.69 -13.88 46.97
N GLN A 49 19.91 -14.81 46.04
CA GLN A 49 19.72 -16.25 46.24
C GLN A 49 20.81 -16.80 47.15
N GLU A 50 22.04 -16.39 46.89
CA GLU A 50 23.23 -16.76 47.64
C GLU A 50 24.15 -15.55 47.73
N THR A 51 24.82 -15.41 48.87
CA THR A 51 25.86 -14.41 49.08
C THR A 51 27.13 -15.09 49.56
N THR A 52 28.26 -14.80 48.94
CA THR A 52 29.56 -15.31 49.36
C THR A 52 30.56 -14.18 49.49
N TRP A 53 31.56 -14.40 50.34
CA TRP A 53 32.70 -13.52 50.52
C TRP A 53 33.96 -14.33 50.35
N GLU A 54 34.91 -13.79 49.60
CA GLU A 54 36.22 -14.41 49.44
C GLU A 54 37.34 -13.40 49.63
N LYS A 55 38.47 -13.90 50.14
CA LYS A 55 39.71 -13.14 50.24
C LYS A 55 40.63 -13.66 49.14
N ILE A 56 41.06 -12.79 48.25
CA ILE A 56 42.08 -13.09 47.25
C ILE A 56 43.35 -12.32 47.61
N GLN A 57 44.47 -13.04 47.67
CA GLN A 57 45.80 -12.47 47.81
C GLN A 57 46.65 -13.12 46.73
N ASN A 58 47.23 -12.31 45.83
CA ASN A 58 48.11 -12.83 44.79
C ASN A 58 49.48 -13.13 45.41
N ASP A 59 50.03 -14.30 45.09
CA ASP A 59 51.35 -14.71 45.58
C ASP A 59 52.47 -13.79 45.08
N ASP A 60 52.28 -13.17 43.90
CA ASP A 60 53.28 -12.27 43.29
C ASP A 60 53.22 -10.83 43.81
N ASP A 61 52.16 -10.46 44.54
CA ASP A 61 51.90 -9.09 44.99
C ASP A 61 51.39 -9.11 46.44
N GLU A 62 52.28 -9.50 47.37
CA GLU A 62 51.97 -9.71 48.79
C GLU A 62 51.29 -8.50 49.47
N ASP A 63 51.45 -7.31 48.89
CA ASP A 63 50.94 -6.04 49.40
C ASP A 63 49.48 -5.74 49.01
N ILE A 64 48.91 -6.46 48.02
CA ILE A 64 47.54 -6.24 47.56
C ILE A 64 46.64 -7.40 48.01
N ILE A 65 45.76 -7.10 48.97
CA ILE A 65 44.75 -8.03 49.44
C ILE A 65 43.37 -7.55 48.98
N ARG A 66 42.66 -8.38 48.22
CA ARG A 66 41.28 -8.14 47.81
C ARG A 66 40.31 -8.92 48.67
N VAL A 67 39.19 -8.30 48.97
CA VAL A 67 38.00 -8.98 49.50
C VAL A 67 36.90 -8.79 48.48
N ILE A 68 36.29 -9.89 48.03
CA ILE A 68 35.26 -9.88 47.00
C ILE A 68 33.96 -10.39 47.61
N TYR A 69 32.89 -9.64 47.37
CA TYR A 69 31.52 -10.05 47.67
C TYR A 69 30.83 -10.47 46.38
N HIS A 70 30.14 -11.61 46.43
CA HIS A 70 29.24 -12.05 45.38
C HIS A 70 27.81 -12.10 45.90
N CYS A 71 26.87 -11.65 45.10
CA CYS A 71 25.44 -11.89 45.27
C CYS A 71 24.87 -12.45 43.98
N VAL A 72 24.47 -13.71 43.99
CA VAL A 72 23.70 -14.32 42.90
C VAL A 72 22.26 -13.83 43.03
N LEU A 73 21.75 -13.13 42.03
CA LEU A 73 20.40 -12.56 42.07
C LEU A 73 19.35 -13.65 41.89
N LYS A 74 18.28 -13.59 42.70
CA LYS A 74 17.11 -14.45 42.50
C LYS A 74 16.45 -14.09 41.16
N PRO A 75 15.86 -15.09 40.47
CA PRO A 75 14.97 -14.79 39.36
C PRO A 75 13.81 -13.91 39.85
N GLY A 76 13.59 -12.80 39.16
CA GLY A 76 12.43 -11.92 39.36
C GLY A 76 11.17 -12.52 38.76
N LYS A 77 10.10 -11.72 38.74
CA LYS A 77 8.87 -12.08 38.01
C LYS A 77 9.07 -11.96 36.51
N GLU A 78 9.83 -10.95 36.09
CA GLU A 78 10.07 -10.65 34.67
C GLU A 78 11.57 -10.70 34.39
N LYS A 79 12.37 -9.96 35.17
CA LYS A 79 13.83 -9.96 35.00
C LYS A 79 14.43 -11.27 35.52
N TYR A 80 15.32 -11.87 34.73
CA TYR A 80 15.93 -13.17 35.00
C TYR A 80 14.98 -14.39 34.92
N ALA A 81 13.79 -14.23 34.35
CA ALA A 81 12.80 -15.31 34.17
C ALA A 81 12.82 -15.92 32.76
N TYR A 82 13.98 -15.95 32.10
CA TYR A 82 14.09 -16.52 30.76
C TYR A 82 13.55 -17.95 30.69
N SER A 83 12.74 -18.22 29.68
CA SER A 83 12.18 -19.53 29.41
C SER A 83 12.37 -19.84 27.93
N GLU A 84 13.11 -20.89 27.62
CA GLU A 84 13.31 -21.34 26.24
C GLU A 84 11.98 -21.74 25.60
N GLN A 85 11.05 -22.29 26.40
CA GLN A 85 9.72 -22.64 25.91
C GLN A 85 8.92 -21.39 25.55
N GLU A 86 8.96 -20.34 26.36
CA GLU A 86 8.26 -19.09 26.08
C GLU A 86 8.88 -18.36 24.87
N ALA A 87 10.21 -18.37 24.75
CA ALA A 87 10.92 -17.85 23.60
C ALA A 87 10.49 -18.55 22.29
N LYS A 88 10.35 -19.89 22.33
CA LYS A 88 9.81 -20.70 21.21
C LYS A 88 8.35 -20.37 20.92
N ASN A 89 7.51 -20.28 21.96
CA ASN A 89 6.09 -19.94 21.80
C ASN A 89 5.91 -18.57 21.12
N ARG A 90 6.72 -17.56 21.51
CA ARG A 90 6.68 -16.22 20.92
C ARG A 90 7.14 -16.20 19.47
N HIS A 91 8.21 -16.93 19.16
CA HIS A 91 8.66 -17.12 17.77
C HIS A 91 7.53 -17.74 16.93
N THR A 92 6.95 -18.86 17.37
CA THR A 92 5.87 -19.54 16.64
C THR A 92 4.64 -18.64 16.49
N ALA A 93 4.20 -17.98 17.56
CA ALA A 93 3.06 -17.07 17.53
C ALA A 93 3.27 -15.91 16.55
N MET A 94 4.45 -15.27 16.58
CA MET A 94 4.79 -14.18 15.66
C MET A 94 4.86 -14.67 14.21
N TYR A 95 5.47 -15.83 13.97
CA TYR A 95 5.54 -16.43 12.65
C TYR A 95 4.13 -16.70 12.07
N ASP A 96 3.28 -17.36 12.86
CA ASP A 96 1.92 -17.72 12.45
C ASP A 96 1.06 -16.48 12.20
N GLU A 97 1.14 -15.46 13.08
CA GLU A 97 0.46 -14.19 12.92
C GLU A 97 0.85 -13.49 11.61
N LYS A 98 2.16 -13.39 11.33
CA LYS A 98 2.67 -12.74 10.12
C LYS A 98 2.32 -13.50 8.85
N MET A 99 2.41 -14.83 8.88
CA MET A 99 1.97 -15.68 7.78
C MET A 99 0.47 -15.52 7.49
N ALA A 100 -0.37 -15.47 8.53
CA ALA A 100 -1.81 -15.22 8.36
C ALA A 100 -2.08 -13.83 7.76
N SER A 101 -1.37 -12.79 8.22
CA SER A 101 -1.48 -11.43 7.67
C SER A 101 -1.09 -11.38 6.20
N TYR A 102 0.04 -11.97 5.81
CA TYR A 102 0.48 -11.98 4.41
C TYR A 102 -0.47 -12.78 3.51
N GLN A 103 -1.02 -13.88 4.00
CA GLN A 103 -2.04 -14.66 3.26
C GLN A 103 -3.32 -13.85 3.06
N ALA A 104 -3.79 -13.13 4.07
CA ALA A 104 -4.96 -12.27 3.95
C ALA A 104 -4.74 -11.12 2.95
N GLU A 105 -3.58 -10.47 2.98
CA GLU A 105 -3.22 -9.41 2.03
C GLU A 105 -3.14 -9.95 0.60
N ARG A 106 -2.51 -11.11 0.40
CA ARG A 106 -2.45 -11.78 -0.90
C ARG A 106 -3.84 -12.13 -1.42
N GLN A 107 -4.71 -12.67 -0.57
CA GLN A 107 -6.08 -13.00 -0.95
C GLN A 107 -6.86 -11.77 -1.40
N GLY A 108 -6.76 -10.65 -0.66
CA GLY A 108 -7.38 -9.38 -1.05
C GLY A 108 -6.90 -8.86 -2.40
N LYS A 109 -5.58 -8.91 -2.66
CA LYS A 109 -5.00 -8.52 -3.96
C LYS A 109 -5.43 -9.44 -5.10
N LEU A 110 -5.52 -10.75 -4.85
CA LEU A 110 -6.00 -11.72 -5.85
C LEU A 110 -7.44 -11.45 -6.25
N GLU A 111 -8.33 -11.20 -5.28
CA GLU A 111 -9.73 -10.87 -5.54
C GLU A 111 -9.84 -9.57 -6.34
N GLU A 112 -9.09 -8.53 -5.97
CA GLU A 112 -9.04 -7.27 -6.72
C GLU A 112 -8.63 -7.49 -8.19
N TYR A 113 -7.57 -8.25 -8.43
CA TYR A 113 -7.09 -8.54 -9.78
C TYR A 113 -8.06 -9.41 -10.58
N GLN A 114 -8.69 -10.40 -9.96
CA GLN A 114 -9.72 -11.22 -10.62
C GLN A 114 -10.92 -10.37 -11.06
N GLN A 115 -11.36 -9.42 -10.24
CA GLN A 115 -12.43 -8.50 -10.60
C GLN A 115 -12.04 -7.59 -11.78
N ARG A 116 -10.79 -7.10 -11.81
CA ARG A 116 -10.28 -6.32 -12.95
C ARG A 116 -10.25 -7.13 -14.25
N VAL A 117 -9.79 -8.38 -14.19
CA VAL A 117 -9.81 -9.27 -15.37
C VAL A 117 -11.24 -9.52 -15.84
N LEU A 118 -12.18 -9.77 -14.93
CA LEU A 118 -13.60 -9.97 -15.28
C LEU A 118 -14.21 -8.73 -15.94
N ALA A 119 -13.92 -7.53 -15.41
CA ALA A 119 -14.40 -6.28 -15.96
C ALA A 119 -13.84 -6.04 -17.38
N GLU A 120 -12.53 -6.25 -17.59
CA GLU A 120 -11.90 -6.10 -18.91
C GLU A 120 -12.37 -7.19 -19.89
N LYS A 121 -12.60 -8.43 -19.47
CA LYS A 121 -13.19 -9.48 -20.31
C LYS A 121 -14.62 -9.12 -20.74
N THR A 122 -15.40 -8.55 -19.83
CA THR A 122 -16.75 -8.05 -20.14
C THR A 122 -16.70 -6.92 -21.17
N ARG A 123 -15.79 -5.97 -20.97
CA ARG A 123 -15.55 -4.86 -21.90
C ARG A 123 -15.14 -5.34 -23.28
N LEU A 124 -14.18 -6.27 -23.32
CA LEU A 124 -13.69 -6.90 -24.54
C LEU A 124 -14.82 -7.61 -25.29
N LYS A 125 -15.64 -8.41 -24.58
CA LYS A 125 -16.80 -9.07 -25.16
C LYS A 125 -17.78 -8.06 -25.77
N ASN A 126 -18.11 -7.00 -25.05
CA ASN A 126 -19.04 -5.98 -25.56
C ASN A 126 -18.49 -5.29 -26.83
N LEU A 127 -17.18 -5.06 -26.91
CA LEU A 127 -16.53 -4.53 -28.12
C LEU A 127 -16.54 -5.54 -29.27
N GLN A 128 -16.30 -6.82 -28.98
CA GLN A 128 -16.34 -7.90 -29.97
C GLN A 128 -17.75 -8.13 -30.51
N ASP A 129 -18.76 -8.14 -29.65
CA ASP A 129 -20.17 -8.25 -30.03
C ASP A 129 -20.57 -7.05 -30.91
N PHE A 130 -20.13 -5.83 -30.56
CA PHE A 130 -20.32 -4.63 -31.39
C PHE A 130 -19.70 -4.78 -32.80
N MET A 131 -18.52 -5.39 -32.89
CA MET A 131 -17.81 -5.60 -34.15
C MET A 131 -18.34 -6.79 -34.98
N GLY A 132 -18.76 -7.87 -34.30
CA GLY A 132 -19.12 -9.15 -34.91
C GLY A 132 -20.49 -9.18 -35.58
N GLU A 133 -21.40 -8.28 -35.22
CA GLU A 133 -22.71 -8.19 -35.86
C GLU A 133 -22.65 -7.67 -37.32
N GLY A 134 -21.49 -7.22 -37.80
CA GLY A 134 -21.22 -6.97 -39.23
C GLY A 134 -22.15 -5.95 -39.90
N ARG A 135 -23.01 -5.29 -39.12
CA ARG A 135 -24.01 -4.33 -39.57
C ARG A 135 -23.82 -3.05 -38.78
N LEU A 136 -22.91 -2.22 -39.27
CA LEU A 136 -22.88 -0.79 -38.95
C LEU A 136 -24.05 -0.10 -39.68
N ASP A 137 -25.27 -0.56 -39.40
CA ASP A 137 -26.50 0.16 -39.71
C ASP A 137 -26.70 1.23 -38.64
N TRP A 138 -27.16 2.43 -39.03
CA TRP A 138 -27.42 3.54 -38.13
C TRP A 138 -28.40 3.19 -37.01
N ARG A 139 -29.35 2.29 -37.25
CA ARG A 139 -30.23 1.77 -36.18
C ARG A 139 -29.44 1.00 -35.12
N PHE A 140 -28.52 0.13 -35.55
CA PHE A 140 -27.64 -0.60 -34.66
C PHE A 140 -26.73 0.35 -33.86
N LEU A 141 -26.18 1.37 -34.51
CA LEU A 141 -25.36 2.39 -33.83
C LEU A 141 -26.19 3.15 -32.78
N ALA A 142 -27.39 3.63 -33.13
CA ALA A 142 -28.26 4.36 -32.22
C ALA A 142 -28.72 3.52 -31.01
N ASP A 143 -29.02 2.24 -31.23
CA ASP A 143 -29.44 1.32 -30.16
C ASP A 143 -28.29 0.96 -29.21
N ASN A 144 -27.04 0.94 -29.71
CA ASN A 144 -25.87 0.59 -28.91
C ASN A 144 -25.24 1.75 -28.14
N VAL A 145 -25.36 2.99 -28.63
CA VAL A 145 -24.88 4.20 -27.92
C VAL A 145 -25.44 4.27 -26.50
N ASN A 146 -26.72 3.95 -26.32
CA ASN A 146 -27.37 4.03 -25.02
C ASN A 146 -27.05 2.85 -24.08
N ARG A 147 -26.45 1.78 -24.61
CA ARG A 147 -26.19 0.54 -23.86
C ARG A 147 -24.73 0.40 -23.43
N ASN A 148 -23.80 1.07 -24.11
CA ASN A 148 -22.38 0.90 -23.87
C ASN A 148 -21.61 2.24 -23.97
N PRO A 149 -21.14 2.81 -22.84
CA PRO A 149 -20.44 4.10 -22.82
C PRO A 149 -19.11 4.08 -23.60
N ASP A 150 -18.49 2.90 -23.76
CA ASP A 150 -17.29 2.77 -24.57
C ASP A 150 -17.56 2.88 -26.07
N VAL A 151 -18.74 2.41 -26.50
CA VAL A 151 -19.22 2.48 -27.89
C VAL A 151 -19.70 3.89 -28.20
N GLU A 152 -20.38 4.54 -27.26
CA GLU A 152 -20.74 5.96 -27.35
C GLU A 152 -19.51 6.83 -27.65
N THR A 153 -18.44 6.68 -26.86
CA THR A 153 -17.19 7.44 -27.06
C THR A 153 -16.55 7.20 -28.43
N LEU A 154 -16.58 5.94 -28.92
CA LEU A 154 -16.07 5.59 -30.24
C LEU A 154 -16.88 6.26 -31.35
N ILE A 155 -18.21 6.25 -31.23
CA ILE A 155 -19.09 6.82 -32.25
C ILE A 155 -18.96 8.34 -32.30
N PHE A 156 -18.89 9.02 -31.16
CA PHE A 156 -18.66 10.47 -31.17
C PHE A 156 -17.34 10.85 -31.85
N ARG A 157 -16.25 10.11 -31.58
CA ARG A 157 -14.96 10.37 -32.24
C ARG A 157 -15.00 10.10 -33.74
N ALA A 158 -15.63 9.00 -34.15
CA ALA A 158 -15.77 8.68 -35.56
C ALA A 158 -16.59 9.74 -36.30
N VAL A 159 -17.72 10.18 -35.72
CA VAL A 159 -18.55 11.21 -36.34
C VAL A 159 -17.85 12.57 -36.38
N ASP A 160 -17.15 12.97 -35.32
CA ASP A 160 -16.36 14.21 -35.32
C ASP A 160 -15.30 14.20 -36.42
N LYS A 161 -14.55 13.09 -36.59
CA LYS A 161 -13.55 12.95 -37.65
C LYS A 161 -14.15 13.09 -39.04
N VAL A 162 -15.28 12.42 -39.30
CA VAL A 162 -15.93 12.42 -40.61
C VAL A 162 -16.56 13.79 -40.92
N LEU A 163 -17.21 14.43 -39.94
CA LEU A 163 -17.78 15.78 -40.11
C LEU A 163 -16.69 16.82 -40.38
N ILE A 164 -15.58 16.77 -39.64
CA ILE A 164 -14.45 17.69 -39.83
C ILE A 164 -13.85 17.51 -41.23
N LEU A 165 -13.65 16.28 -41.70
CA LEU A 165 -13.14 16.00 -43.05
C LEU A 165 -14.13 16.47 -44.14
N GLY A 166 -15.43 16.28 -43.93
CA GLY A 166 -16.47 16.75 -44.84
C GLY A 166 -16.48 18.27 -45.00
N ILE A 167 -16.39 19.02 -43.89
CA ILE A 167 -16.36 20.48 -43.87
C ILE A 167 -15.08 21.01 -44.52
N ILE A 168 -13.91 20.45 -44.19
CA ILE A 168 -12.62 20.89 -44.74
C ILE A 168 -12.53 20.64 -46.25
N SER A 169 -13.16 19.59 -46.76
CA SER A 169 -13.13 19.27 -48.19
C SER A 169 -13.94 20.23 -49.08
N GLY A 170 -14.67 21.20 -48.51
CA GLY A 170 -15.51 22.15 -49.25
C GLY A 170 -16.77 21.54 -49.89
N ARG A 171 -16.88 20.20 -49.93
CA ARG A 171 -17.97 19.46 -50.57
C ARG A 171 -19.35 19.71 -49.95
N PHE A 172 -19.40 20.23 -48.72
CA PHE A 172 -20.65 20.55 -48.04
C PHE A 172 -21.33 21.82 -48.56
N ILE A 173 -20.57 22.76 -49.15
CA ILE A 173 -21.06 24.13 -49.38
C ILE A 173 -21.34 24.41 -50.86
N ASP A 174 -20.64 23.77 -51.78
CA ASP A 174 -20.69 24.13 -53.20
C ASP A 174 -21.63 23.25 -54.05
N ASP A 175 -21.95 22.02 -53.63
CA ASP A 175 -22.71 21.04 -54.43
C ASP A 175 -24.19 20.87 -54.03
N PHE A 176 -24.67 21.57 -52.99
CA PHE A 176 -26.09 21.58 -52.67
C PHE A 176 -26.81 22.58 -53.59
N PRO A 177 -27.76 22.13 -54.45
CA PRO A 177 -28.45 22.99 -55.43
C PRO A 177 -29.41 24.02 -54.80
N TRP A 178 -29.39 24.18 -53.47
CA TRP A 178 -30.27 25.06 -52.70
C TRP A 178 -29.62 26.38 -52.27
N ARG A 179 -28.50 26.80 -52.86
CA ARG A 179 -28.19 28.24 -52.93
C ARG A 179 -29.22 28.91 -53.85
N LEU A 180 -30.44 29.01 -53.34
CA LEU A 180 -31.31 30.12 -53.68
C LEU A 180 -30.63 31.32 -53.03
N ASP A 181 -30.03 32.19 -53.84
CA ASP A 181 -29.29 33.39 -53.43
C ASP A 181 -30.15 34.42 -52.65
N SER A 182 -31.27 34.02 -52.04
CA SER A 182 -32.30 34.92 -51.50
C SER A 182 -32.90 34.57 -50.14
N GLU A 183 -32.51 33.49 -49.44
CA GLU A 183 -33.04 33.23 -48.08
C GLU A 183 -31.96 32.90 -47.03
N PRO A 184 -31.61 33.84 -46.11
CA PRO A 184 -30.56 33.67 -45.11
C PRO A 184 -30.93 32.77 -43.90
N GLU A 185 -32.11 32.14 -43.89
CA GLU A 185 -32.62 31.42 -42.71
C GLU A 185 -32.27 29.92 -42.67
N MET A 186 -31.70 29.33 -43.73
CA MET A 186 -31.28 27.92 -43.74
C MET A 186 -29.89 27.67 -43.12
N THR A 187 -29.36 28.60 -42.32
CA THR A 187 -28.00 28.53 -41.73
C THR A 187 -27.94 27.85 -40.35
N TRP A 188 -28.96 27.07 -39.97
CA TRP A 188 -29.07 26.52 -38.60
C TRP A 188 -29.13 24.99 -38.57
N VAL A 189 -27.99 24.29 -38.40
CA VAL A 189 -27.96 22.96 -37.70
C VAL A 189 -26.58 22.62 -37.10
N PHE A 190 -25.83 23.56 -36.52
CA PHE A 190 -24.64 23.20 -35.70
C PHE A 190 -24.53 24.07 -34.44
N SER A 191 -25.64 24.24 -33.73
CA SER A 191 -25.58 24.76 -32.37
C SER A 191 -25.30 23.58 -31.43
N ARG A 192 -24.20 23.66 -30.65
CA ARG A 192 -23.84 22.70 -29.59
C ARG A 192 -24.96 22.43 -28.56
N ALA A 193 -26.04 23.21 -28.57
CA ALA A 193 -27.15 23.11 -27.62
C ALA A 193 -28.29 22.16 -28.06
N ASP A 194 -28.32 21.66 -29.30
CA ASP A 194 -29.30 20.61 -29.67
C ASP A 194 -28.74 19.23 -29.29
N THR A 195 -29.26 18.66 -28.21
CA THR A 195 -28.82 17.39 -27.60
C THR A 195 -29.11 16.16 -28.46
N ARG A 196 -29.72 16.33 -29.64
CA ARG A 196 -30.01 15.23 -30.57
C ARG A 196 -28.77 14.60 -31.19
N GLY A 197 -27.61 15.24 -31.12
CA GLY A 197 -26.32 14.63 -31.47
C GLY A 197 -26.12 14.37 -32.97
N PRO A 198 -24.87 14.23 -33.43
CA PRO A 198 -24.53 14.03 -34.84
C PRO A 198 -25.13 12.78 -35.50
N LEU A 199 -25.39 11.74 -34.70
CA LEU A 199 -26.01 10.48 -35.14
C LEU A 199 -27.47 10.66 -35.56
N GLU A 200 -28.26 11.45 -34.83
CA GLU A 200 -29.66 11.69 -35.18
C GLU A 200 -29.76 12.50 -36.48
N TYR A 201 -28.79 13.38 -36.74
CA TYR A 201 -28.68 14.11 -38.01
C TYR A 201 -28.37 13.18 -39.19
N LEU A 202 -27.42 12.26 -39.03
CA LEU A 202 -27.10 11.25 -40.05
C LEU A 202 -28.29 10.31 -40.28
N ARG A 203 -28.98 9.89 -39.21
CA ARG A 203 -30.23 9.11 -39.28
C ARG A 203 -31.33 9.86 -40.03
N GLN A 204 -31.52 11.16 -39.75
CA GLN A 204 -32.50 12.00 -40.46
C GLN A 204 -32.12 12.22 -41.93
N SER A 205 -30.83 12.31 -42.24
CA SER A 205 -30.32 12.43 -43.62
C SER A 205 -30.50 11.13 -44.42
N GLU A 206 -30.31 9.98 -43.80
CA GLU A 206 -30.61 8.68 -44.42
C GLU A 206 -32.12 8.46 -44.57
N LEU A 207 -32.91 8.79 -43.55
CA LEU A 207 -34.37 8.81 -43.63
C LEU A 207 -34.83 9.72 -44.78
N PHE A 208 -34.24 10.89 -44.94
CA PHE A 208 -34.51 11.83 -46.04
C PHE A 208 -34.26 11.18 -47.41
N VAL A 209 -33.10 10.58 -47.62
CA VAL A 209 -32.73 9.97 -48.91
C VAL A 209 -33.57 8.72 -49.21
N GLY A 210 -33.84 7.87 -48.22
CA GLY A 210 -34.64 6.67 -48.39
C GLY A 210 -36.15 6.90 -48.53
N THR A 211 -36.70 7.95 -47.89
CA THR A 211 -38.14 8.29 -48.01
C THR A 211 -38.46 9.14 -49.23
N ALA A 212 -37.52 9.91 -49.77
CA ALA A 212 -37.72 10.66 -51.01
C ALA A 212 -37.98 9.76 -52.23
N GLU A 213 -37.53 8.50 -52.20
CA GLU A 213 -37.75 7.50 -53.25
C GLU A 213 -39.00 6.63 -53.06
N ASN A 214 -39.41 6.37 -51.82
CA ASN A 214 -40.42 5.36 -51.48
C ASN A 214 -41.70 5.93 -50.84
N ALA A 215 -41.96 7.24 -50.97
CA ALA A 215 -43.06 7.93 -50.32
C ALA A 215 -44.44 7.36 -50.71
N SER A 216 -44.92 6.41 -49.92
CA SER A 216 -46.28 5.87 -49.99
C SER A 216 -47.05 6.07 -48.67
N ASP A 217 -46.39 6.48 -47.58
CA ASP A 217 -47.04 6.80 -46.31
C ASP A 217 -47.00 8.31 -45.97
N PRO A 218 -48.07 9.06 -46.29
CA PRO A 218 -48.18 10.49 -46.01
C PRO A 218 -48.35 10.84 -44.52
N ALA A 219 -48.47 9.86 -43.62
CA ALA A 219 -48.66 10.11 -42.19
C ALA A 219 -47.35 10.39 -41.43
N ASN A 220 -46.18 10.07 -41.99
CA ASN A 220 -44.90 10.35 -41.34
C ASN A 220 -44.59 11.87 -41.39
N PRO A 221 -44.38 12.55 -40.26
CA PRO A 221 -44.21 14.01 -40.22
C PRO A 221 -42.94 14.50 -40.94
N VAL A 222 -41.92 13.65 -41.09
CA VAL A 222 -40.74 13.96 -41.91
C VAL A 222 -41.10 13.85 -43.39
N ILE A 223 -41.80 12.79 -43.81
CA ILE A 223 -42.29 12.62 -45.19
C ILE A 223 -43.22 13.76 -45.59
N LYS A 224 -44.10 14.19 -44.68
CA LYS A 224 -44.99 15.34 -44.89
C LYS A 224 -44.19 16.63 -45.15
N ARG A 225 -43.21 16.95 -44.31
CA ARG A 225 -42.35 18.14 -44.52
C ARG A 225 -41.55 18.06 -45.82
N LEU A 226 -41.12 16.87 -46.22
CA LEU A 226 -40.40 16.65 -47.47
C LEU A 226 -41.28 16.76 -48.70
N MET A 227 -42.50 16.22 -48.65
CA MET A 227 -43.51 16.43 -49.68
C MET A 227 -43.86 17.92 -49.78
N GLU A 228 -43.96 18.63 -48.65
CA GLU A 228 -44.18 20.08 -48.61
C GLU A 228 -42.98 20.88 -49.18
N GLN A 229 -41.74 20.43 -48.97
CA GLN A 229 -40.55 21.06 -49.57
C GLN A 229 -40.43 20.77 -51.06
N LYS A 230 -40.65 19.53 -51.49
CA LYS A 230 -40.73 19.14 -52.91
C LYS A 230 -41.83 19.92 -53.62
N ALA A 231 -43.03 20.00 -53.01
CA ALA A 231 -44.13 20.78 -53.53
C ALA A 231 -43.78 22.27 -53.63
N ARG A 232 -43.11 22.85 -52.61
CA ARG A 232 -42.62 24.24 -52.65
C ARG A 232 -41.60 24.46 -53.76
N TYR A 233 -40.67 23.54 -53.98
CA TYR A 233 -39.68 23.65 -55.05
C TYR A 233 -40.33 23.54 -56.44
N ILE A 234 -41.21 22.56 -56.62
CA ILE A 234 -42.01 22.41 -57.84
C ILE A 234 -42.84 23.68 -58.08
N ASP A 235 -43.41 24.28 -57.05
CA ASP A 235 -44.18 25.51 -57.12
C ASP A 235 -43.31 26.73 -57.46
N VAL A 236 -42.09 26.85 -56.91
CA VAL A 236 -41.11 27.88 -57.33
C VAL A 236 -40.73 27.71 -58.80
N CYS A 237 -40.48 26.48 -59.24
CA CYS A 237 -40.24 26.18 -60.65
C CYS A 237 -41.46 26.52 -61.52
N ALA A 238 -42.67 26.19 -61.08
CA ALA A 238 -43.93 26.50 -61.78
C ALA A 238 -44.24 28.01 -61.81
N ARG A 239 -43.83 28.77 -60.78
CA ARG A 239 -43.97 30.24 -60.76
C ARG A 239 -42.99 30.90 -61.72
N ARG A 240 -41.72 30.49 -61.73
CA ARG A 240 -40.76 30.91 -62.77
C ARG A 240 -41.29 30.53 -64.16
N GLN A 241 -41.89 29.35 -64.30
CA GLN A 241 -42.54 28.90 -65.54
C GLN A 241 -43.68 29.82 -65.99
N ALA A 242 -44.52 30.30 -65.08
CA ALA A 242 -45.59 31.25 -65.39
C ALA A 242 -45.02 32.60 -65.85
N GLU A 243 -43.97 33.08 -65.18
CA GLU A 243 -43.25 34.32 -65.51
C GLU A 243 -42.57 34.27 -66.90
N TYR A 244 -42.05 33.10 -67.30
CA TYR A 244 -41.51 32.87 -68.65
C TYR A 244 -42.59 32.71 -69.72
N ARG A 245 -43.76 32.14 -69.40
CA ARG A 245 -44.90 32.02 -70.33
C ARG A 245 -45.48 33.38 -70.71
N GLU A 246 -45.50 34.33 -69.79
CA GLU A 246 -45.99 35.68 -70.04
C GLU A 246 -45.09 36.47 -71.02
N ASN A 247 -43.80 36.11 -71.12
CA ASN A 247 -42.82 36.71 -72.04
C ASN A 247 -42.74 36.04 -73.44
N ASN A 248 -43.61 35.06 -73.71
CA ASN A 248 -44.08 34.60 -75.02
C ASN A 248 -43.07 34.53 -76.19
N ARG A 249 -42.16 33.53 -76.20
CA ARG A 249 -41.69 32.87 -77.46
C ARG A 249 -40.92 31.54 -77.32
N GLN A 250 -41.00 30.80 -76.22
CA GLN A 250 -40.20 29.57 -76.08
C GLN A 250 -40.92 28.44 -75.31
N ALA A 251 -42.08 27.99 -75.79
CA ALA A 251 -42.74 26.80 -75.23
C ALA A 251 -41.89 25.52 -75.35
N GLN A 252 -41.01 25.40 -76.36
CA GLN A 252 -40.09 24.27 -76.50
C GLN A 252 -38.83 24.36 -75.60
N ALA A 253 -38.43 25.54 -75.13
CA ALA A 253 -37.39 25.65 -74.09
C ALA A 253 -37.95 25.25 -72.71
N LEU A 254 -39.27 25.35 -72.52
CA LEU A 254 -39.96 25.14 -71.24
C LEU A 254 -40.02 23.67 -70.80
N ASP A 255 -40.25 22.72 -71.73
CA ASP A 255 -40.19 21.27 -71.42
C ASP A 255 -38.74 20.83 -71.17
N SER A 256 -37.78 21.49 -71.82
CA SER A 256 -36.34 21.31 -71.55
C SER A 256 -35.95 21.82 -70.15
N ASP A 257 -36.59 22.88 -69.65
CA ASP A 257 -36.30 23.44 -68.33
C ASP A 257 -36.90 22.61 -67.19
N ILE A 258 -38.10 22.03 -67.36
CA ILE A 258 -38.67 21.08 -66.38
C ILE A 258 -37.84 19.80 -66.33
N ALA A 259 -37.50 19.22 -67.48
CA ALA A 259 -36.62 18.07 -67.56
C ALA A 259 -35.24 18.37 -66.97
N GLY A 260 -34.73 19.59 -67.16
CA GLY A 260 -33.51 20.09 -66.51
C GLY A 260 -33.61 20.19 -64.98
N CYS A 261 -34.74 20.66 -64.44
CA CYS A 261 -34.98 20.73 -63.00
C CYS A 261 -35.07 19.32 -62.36
N GLU A 262 -35.83 18.41 -62.98
CA GLU A 262 -35.94 17.03 -62.50
C GLU A 262 -34.60 16.29 -62.60
N PHE A 263 -33.87 16.47 -63.72
CA PHE A 263 -32.52 15.95 -63.88
C PHE A 263 -31.55 16.48 -62.81
N ASN A 264 -31.56 17.79 -62.53
CA ASN A 264 -30.73 18.39 -61.49
C ASN A 264 -31.11 17.91 -60.08
N TYR A 265 -32.41 17.72 -59.81
CA TYR A 265 -32.89 17.15 -58.56
C TYR A 265 -32.42 15.69 -58.39
N GLN A 266 -32.55 14.85 -59.42
CA GLN A 266 -32.07 13.46 -59.40
C GLN A 266 -30.54 13.39 -59.27
N LYS A 267 -29.81 14.27 -59.96
CA LYS A 267 -28.36 14.40 -59.82
C LYS A 267 -27.95 14.79 -58.40
N GLY A 268 -28.68 15.74 -57.79
CA GLY A 268 -28.50 16.13 -56.39
C GLY A 268 -28.75 14.98 -55.42
N LEU A 269 -29.83 14.22 -55.61
CA LEU A 269 -30.13 13.02 -54.81
C LEU A 269 -29.04 11.95 -54.96
N GLN A 270 -28.56 11.69 -56.18
CA GLN A 270 -27.50 10.72 -56.40
C GLN A 270 -26.17 11.17 -55.77
N SER A 271 -25.86 12.47 -55.83
CA SER A 271 -24.70 13.04 -55.13
C SER A 271 -24.81 12.85 -53.62
N ALA A 272 -25.99 13.12 -53.04
CA ALA A 272 -26.25 12.90 -51.62
C ALA A 272 -26.12 11.41 -51.22
N ARG A 273 -26.58 10.47 -52.06
CA ARG A 273 -26.36 9.02 -51.83
C ARG A 273 -24.89 8.64 -51.83
N ASN A 274 -24.16 9.06 -52.86
CA ASN A 274 -22.74 8.75 -52.99
C ASN A 274 -21.96 9.31 -51.79
N TRP A 275 -22.34 10.50 -51.33
CA TRP A 275 -21.75 11.12 -50.15
C TRP A 275 -22.10 10.37 -48.86
N LEU A 276 -23.37 10.01 -48.63
CA LEU A 276 -23.78 9.23 -47.46
C LEU A 276 -23.07 7.88 -47.40
N GLU A 277 -22.91 7.21 -48.55
CA GLU A 277 -22.22 5.93 -48.64
C GLU A 277 -20.72 6.09 -48.33
N MET A 278 -20.09 7.17 -48.82
CA MET A 278 -18.70 7.49 -48.49
C MET A 278 -18.53 7.76 -46.98
N VAL A 279 -19.42 8.55 -46.38
CA VAL A 279 -19.44 8.84 -44.92
C VAL A 279 -19.64 7.57 -44.11
N LYS A 280 -20.57 6.71 -44.53
CA LYS A 280 -20.82 5.41 -43.88
C LYS A 280 -19.60 4.52 -43.92
N ASN A 281 -18.92 4.43 -45.06
CA ASN A 281 -17.72 3.62 -45.22
C ASN A 281 -16.52 4.18 -44.43
N ASP A 282 -16.33 5.50 -44.42
CA ASP A 282 -15.25 6.15 -43.65
C ASP A 282 -15.47 6.04 -42.13
N MET A 283 -16.71 6.23 -41.69
CA MET A 283 -17.08 6.03 -40.29
C MET A 283 -16.93 4.57 -39.89
N ALA A 284 -17.31 3.62 -40.76
CA ALA A 284 -17.14 2.20 -40.50
C ALA A 284 -15.67 1.78 -40.38
N SER A 285 -14.82 2.30 -41.27
CA SER A 285 -13.37 2.10 -41.23
C SER A 285 -12.77 2.68 -39.93
N THR A 286 -13.14 3.91 -39.58
CA THR A 286 -12.66 4.59 -38.37
C THR A 286 -13.09 3.85 -37.10
N LEU A 287 -14.37 3.45 -37.01
CA LEU A 287 -14.89 2.67 -35.89
C LEU A 287 -14.18 1.32 -35.76
N THR A 288 -13.93 0.64 -36.88
CA THR A 288 -13.22 -0.64 -36.90
C THR A 288 -11.78 -0.49 -36.39
N ALA A 289 -11.07 0.55 -36.83
CA ALA A 289 -9.71 0.84 -36.39
C ALA A 289 -9.65 1.18 -34.88
N GLU A 290 -10.52 2.08 -34.42
CA GLU A 290 -10.54 2.48 -33.00
C GLU A 290 -11.00 1.34 -32.09
N ALA A 291 -11.98 0.53 -32.53
CA ALA A 291 -12.40 -0.67 -31.79
C ALA A 291 -11.26 -1.70 -31.74
N GLY A 292 -10.53 -1.91 -32.83
CA GLY A 292 -9.35 -2.77 -32.89
C GLY A 292 -8.26 -2.34 -31.90
N GLU A 293 -7.97 -1.04 -31.82
CA GLU A 293 -7.03 -0.48 -30.84
C GLU A 293 -7.49 -0.72 -29.39
N LYS A 294 -8.76 -0.44 -29.09
CA LYS A 294 -9.33 -0.69 -27.74
C LYS A 294 -9.30 -2.18 -27.37
N ILE A 295 -9.61 -3.07 -28.32
CA ILE A 295 -9.53 -4.52 -28.14
C ILE A 295 -8.11 -4.95 -27.78
N ALA A 296 -7.11 -4.52 -28.56
CA ALA A 296 -5.71 -4.84 -28.30
C ALA A 296 -5.26 -4.35 -26.91
N LYS A 297 -5.63 -3.11 -26.55
CA LYS A 297 -5.33 -2.54 -25.23
C LYS A 297 -5.97 -3.32 -24.08
N SER A 298 -7.24 -3.73 -24.21
CA SER A 298 -7.90 -4.56 -23.19
C SER A 298 -7.27 -5.94 -23.08
N GLN A 299 -6.83 -6.55 -24.19
CA GLN A 299 -6.08 -7.82 -24.17
C GLN A 299 -4.74 -7.68 -23.44
N ASP A 300 -4.01 -6.59 -23.67
CA ASP A 300 -2.76 -6.30 -22.96
C ASP A 300 -3.00 -6.12 -21.45
N ASN A 301 -4.03 -5.37 -21.07
CA ASN A 301 -4.40 -5.18 -19.65
C ASN A 301 -4.75 -6.51 -18.97
N ILE A 302 -5.48 -7.40 -19.66
CA ILE A 302 -5.82 -8.73 -19.16
C ILE A 302 -4.53 -9.54 -18.95
N ARG A 303 -3.65 -9.59 -19.94
CA ARG A 303 -2.37 -10.32 -19.86
C ARG A 303 -1.50 -9.81 -18.71
N GLU A 304 -1.30 -8.50 -18.59
CA GLU A 304 -0.51 -7.90 -17.51
C GLU A 304 -1.10 -8.23 -16.13
N THR A 305 -2.43 -8.23 -16.00
CA THR A 305 -3.10 -8.56 -14.74
C THR A 305 -3.02 -10.06 -14.42
N GLU A 306 -3.14 -10.94 -15.43
CA GLU A 306 -2.95 -12.38 -15.29
C GLU A 306 -1.50 -12.73 -14.91
N GLU A 307 -0.50 -12.02 -15.46
CA GLU A 307 0.90 -12.11 -15.04
C GLU A 307 1.08 -11.72 -13.57
N LYS A 308 0.46 -10.63 -13.10
CA LYS A 308 0.49 -10.23 -11.68
C LYS A 308 -0.13 -11.29 -10.76
N ILE A 309 -1.24 -11.90 -11.18
CA ILE A 309 -1.86 -13.03 -10.46
C ILE A 309 -0.89 -14.22 -10.39
N ALA A 310 -0.23 -14.55 -11.51
CA ALA A 310 0.75 -15.63 -11.56
C ALA A 310 1.97 -15.35 -10.66
N THR A 311 2.48 -14.11 -10.65
CA THR A 311 3.55 -13.70 -9.74
C THR A 311 3.12 -13.81 -8.28
N LEU A 312 1.94 -13.31 -7.90
CA LEU A 312 1.43 -13.43 -6.53
C LEU A 312 1.26 -14.89 -6.09
N ASN A 313 0.94 -15.78 -7.04
CA ASN A 313 0.81 -17.21 -6.79
C ASN A 313 2.11 -18.01 -6.94
N SER A 314 3.23 -17.32 -7.16
CA SER A 314 4.51 -17.98 -7.38
C SER A 314 5.11 -18.55 -6.09
N PRO A 315 5.87 -19.65 -6.17
CA PRO A 315 6.67 -20.15 -5.05
C PRO A 315 7.69 -19.14 -4.51
N GLU A 316 8.17 -18.22 -5.37
CA GLU A 316 9.08 -17.13 -5.00
C GLU A 316 8.43 -16.18 -3.97
N THR A 317 7.16 -15.80 -4.23
CA THR A 317 6.39 -14.95 -3.31
C THR A 317 6.12 -15.68 -1.99
N ASP A 318 5.80 -16.97 -2.04
CA ASP A 318 5.66 -17.80 -0.83
C ASP A 318 6.95 -17.87 -0.02
N ALA A 319 8.09 -18.07 -0.69
CA ALA A 319 9.39 -18.09 -0.05
C ALA A 319 9.75 -16.73 0.56
N GLN A 320 9.41 -15.62 -0.12
CA GLN A 320 9.63 -14.28 0.40
C GLN A 320 8.78 -14.02 1.66
N MET A 321 7.48 -14.33 1.62
CA MET A 321 6.59 -14.18 2.79
C MET A 321 7.11 -14.99 3.99
N LYS A 322 7.53 -16.24 3.75
CA LYS A 322 8.11 -17.09 4.81
C LYS A 322 9.40 -16.51 5.38
N ARG A 323 10.30 -15.99 4.54
CA ARG A 323 11.54 -15.35 4.99
C ARG A 323 11.27 -14.10 5.83
N SER A 324 10.31 -13.27 5.42
CA SER A 324 9.92 -12.08 6.17
C SER A 324 9.27 -12.45 7.52
N ALA A 325 8.34 -13.41 7.53
CA ALA A 325 7.73 -13.89 8.78
C ALA A 325 8.76 -14.50 9.74
N GLU A 326 9.71 -15.29 9.22
CA GLU A 326 10.80 -15.88 10.01
C GLU A 326 11.71 -14.80 10.60
N HIS A 327 12.04 -13.77 9.83
CA HIS A 327 12.86 -12.67 10.32
C HIS A 327 12.20 -11.95 11.50
N GLU A 328 10.93 -11.58 11.37
CA GLU A 328 10.17 -10.92 12.46
C GLU A 328 10.00 -11.84 13.68
N ALA A 329 9.83 -13.16 13.47
CA ALA A 329 9.76 -14.14 14.54
C ALA A 329 11.09 -14.29 15.32
N ILE A 330 12.23 -14.23 14.61
CA ILE A 330 13.57 -14.20 15.22
C ILE A 330 13.74 -12.91 16.05
N GLU A 331 13.36 -11.76 15.52
CA GLU A 331 13.44 -10.48 16.24
C GLU A 331 12.57 -10.49 17.51
N ALA A 332 11.35 -11.03 17.44
CA ALA A 332 10.49 -11.17 18.61
C ALA A 332 11.11 -12.08 19.69
N ARG A 333 11.77 -13.17 19.27
CA ARG A 333 12.51 -14.06 20.18
C ARG A 333 13.70 -13.34 20.81
N GLN A 334 14.47 -12.59 20.02
CA GLN A 334 15.62 -11.82 20.51
C GLN A 334 15.19 -10.71 21.48
N ALA A 335 14.11 -9.99 21.18
CA ALA A 335 13.55 -8.99 22.08
C ALA A 335 13.14 -9.61 23.43
N TYR A 336 12.55 -10.82 23.41
CA TYR A 336 12.25 -11.57 24.63
C TYR A 336 13.53 -11.98 25.39
N ALA A 337 14.52 -12.55 24.69
CA ALA A 337 15.81 -12.92 25.28
C ALA A 337 16.54 -11.73 25.93
N ASN A 338 16.52 -10.56 25.28
CA ASN A 338 17.20 -9.37 25.77
C ASN A 338 16.49 -8.73 26.98
N SER A 339 15.17 -8.91 27.09
CA SER A 339 14.40 -8.43 28.26
C SER A 339 14.38 -9.43 29.42
N HIS A 340 14.69 -10.70 29.16
CA HIS A 340 14.67 -11.78 30.13
C HIS A 340 16.03 -12.45 30.13
N MET A 341 16.96 -11.91 30.91
CA MET A 341 18.29 -12.49 31.12
C MET A 341 18.17 -13.89 31.77
N LYS A 342 19.22 -14.72 31.72
CA LYS A 342 19.26 -16.02 32.42
C LYS A 342 19.68 -15.87 33.88
N LYS A 343 20.70 -15.03 34.14
CA LYS A 343 21.30 -14.85 35.46
C LYS A 343 21.80 -13.43 35.62
N GLY A 344 21.75 -12.92 36.85
CA GLY A 344 22.46 -11.73 37.28
C GLY A 344 23.31 -12.02 38.50
N GLU A 345 24.51 -11.46 38.56
CA GLU A 345 25.42 -11.56 39.69
C GLU A 345 26.01 -10.20 39.99
N GLU A 346 25.91 -9.75 41.24
CA GLU A 346 26.57 -8.55 41.69
C GLU A 346 27.91 -8.91 42.32
N VAL A 347 28.97 -8.24 41.89
CA VAL A 347 30.34 -8.45 42.37
C VAL A 347 30.89 -7.14 42.89
N ILE A 348 31.33 -7.11 44.15
CA ILE A 348 31.96 -5.91 44.73
C ILE A 348 33.34 -6.27 45.22
N ILE A 349 34.33 -5.51 44.79
CA ILE A 349 35.74 -5.75 45.08
C ILE A 349 36.24 -4.61 45.97
N TRP A 350 36.79 -4.97 47.13
CA TRP A 350 37.49 -4.04 48.01
C TRP A 350 38.97 -4.37 48.08
N LEU A 351 39.80 -3.33 47.99
CA LEU A 351 41.22 -3.37 48.29
C LEU A 351 41.43 -3.08 49.78
N TYR A 352 42.17 -3.96 50.44
CA TYR A 352 42.63 -3.75 51.80
C TYR A 352 44.09 -3.27 51.81
N ASN A 353 44.34 -2.12 52.42
CA ASN A 353 45.68 -1.60 52.61
C ASN A 353 46.22 -2.00 54.00
N PRO A 354 47.24 -2.88 54.09
CA PRO A 354 47.74 -3.38 55.37
C PRO A 354 48.33 -2.29 56.29
N GLN A 355 48.95 -1.25 55.70
CA GLN A 355 49.62 -0.18 56.44
C GLN A 355 48.62 0.74 57.15
N THR A 356 47.56 1.13 56.45
CA THR A 356 46.51 2.02 56.99
C THR A 356 45.38 1.25 57.67
N GLN A 357 45.32 -0.07 57.45
CA GLN A 357 44.25 -0.96 57.89
C GLN A 357 42.86 -0.53 57.40
N ARG A 358 42.79 0.09 56.21
CA ARG A 358 41.56 0.60 55.61
C ARG A 358 41.19 -0.18 54.35
N PHE A 359 39.88 -0.27 54.11
CA PHE A 359 39.32 -0.76 52.87
C PHE A 359 38.97 0.41 51.95
N SER A 360 39.24 0.24 50.65
CA SER A 360 38.74 1.09 49.57
C SER A 360 38.03 0.19 48.56
N MET A 361 36.82 0.59 48.16
CA MET A 361 36.12 -0.10 47.08
C MET A 361 36.86 0.16 45.77
N GLU A 362 37.26 -0.92 45.11
CA GLU A 362 37.95 -0.90 43.81
C GLU A 362 36.90 -0.86 42.71
N GLU A 363 36.00 -1.85 42.71
CA GLU A 363 34.98 -2.03 41.68
C GLU A 363 33.67 -2.53 42.29
N SER A 364 32.58 -2.27 41.61
CA SER A 364 31.26 -2.79 41.92
C SER A 364 30.54 -2.98 40.61
N LEU A 365 30.26 -4.23 40.27
CA LEU A 365 29.86 -4.68 38.95
C LEU A 365 28.53 -5.45 39.03
N LEU A 366 27.72 -5.31 38.00
CA LEU A 366 26.60 -6.19 37.71
C LEU A 366 26.96 -7.00 36.46
N ILE A 367 27.04 -8.31 36.63
CA ILE A 367 27.35 -9.30 35.61
C ILE A 367 26.06 -10.01 35.24
N GLU A 368 25.60 -9.85 34.01
CA GLU A 368 24.37 -10.47 33.50
C GLU A 368 24.70 -11.45 32.39
N THR A 369 24.04 -12.61 32.39
CA THR A 369 24.16 -13.59 31.32
C THR A 369 22.85 -13.63 30.55
N ASP A 370 22.92 -13.41 29.23
CA ASP A 370 21.74 -13.43 28.37
C ASP A 370 21.33 -14.85 27.94
N ALA A 371 20.34 -14.93 27.05
CA ALA A 371 19.83 -16.20 26.56
C ALA A 371 20.86 -17.01 25.75
N ASP A 372 21.85 -16.36 25.16
CA ASP A 372 22.89 -16.95 24.32
C ASP A 372 24.19 -17.24 25.12
N ASP A 373 24.10 -17.17 26.44
CA ASP A 373 25.21 -17.33 27.39
C ASP A 373 26.32 -16.28 27.20
N GLN A 374 26.01 -15.14 26.58
CA GLN A 374 26.92 -14.00 26.54
C GLN A 374 26.84 -13.25 27.87
N THR A 375 28.00 -12.84 28.37
CA THR A 375 28.12 -12.12 29.63
C THR A 375 28.27 -10.63 29.37
N HIS A 376 27.41 -9.85 29.98
CA HIS A 376 27.40 -8.39 29.95
C HIS A 376 27.80 -7.88 31.32
N THR A 377 28.80 -7.00 31.38
CA THR A 377 29.27 -6.40 32.64
C THR A 377 28.95 -4.92 32.62
N SER A 378 28.32 -4.43 33.68
CA SER A 378 27.99 -3.01 33.86
C SER A 378 28.40 -2.52 35.25
N ASP A 379 28.69 -1.22 35.35
CA ASP A 379 29.04 -0.61 36.64
C ASP A 379 27.82 -0.54 37.55
N LEU A 380 27.96 -1.08 38.75
CA LEU A 380 26.94 -1.07 39.79
C LEU A 380 27.32 -0.06 40.88
N SER A 381 26.58 1.02 41.01
CA SER A 381 26.84 1.96 42.11
C SER A 381 26.45 1.38 43.46
N PHE A 382 27.40 1.33 44.41
CA PHE A 382 27.10 0.96 45.81
C PHE A 382 26.01 1.84 46.44
N HIS A 383 25.85 3.09 45.98
CA HIS A 383 24.76 3.94 46.45
C HIS A 383 23.38 3.36 46.10
N LYS A 384 23.24 2.72 44.93
CA LYS A 384 22.01 2.03 44.52
C LYS A 384 21.75 0.82 45.41
N ILE A 385 22.78 0.00 45.65
CA ILE A 385 22.72 -1.15 46.58
C ILE A 385 22.25 -0.70 47.97
N PHE A 386 22.89 0.34 48.51
CA PHE A 386 22.55 0.89 49.81
C PHE A 386 21.10 1.43 49.85
N THR A 387 20.68 2.15 48.81
CA THR A 387 19.32 2.70 48.72
C THR A 387 18.28 1.59 48.66
N ALA A 388 18.52 0.53 47.89
CA ALA A 388 17.66 -0.63 47.83
C ALA A 388 17.53 -1.33 49.18
N PHE A 389 18.63 -1.50 49.90
CA PHE A 389 18.64 -2.03 51.26
C PHE A 389 17.80 -1.19 52.22
N VAL A 390 18.02 0.14 52.27
CA VAL A 390 17.26 1.04 53.16
C VAL A 390 15.77 1.05 52.82
N ARG A 391 15.41 0.92 51.55
CA ARG A 391 14.02 0.84 51.08
C ARG A 391 13.40 -0.54 51.28
N GLY A 392 14.17 -1.54 51.74
CA GLY A 392 13.70 -2.91 51.92
C GLY A 392 13.25 -3.55 50.61
N VAL A 393 13.95 -3.27 49.50
CA VAL A 393 13.65 -3.89 48.20
C VAL A 393 13.90 -5.39 48.28
N LYS A 394 12.87 -6.17 47.95
CA LYS A 394 12.88 -7.63 48.11
C LYS A 394 13.05 -8.39 46.79
N ASN A 395 12.67 -7.75 45.69
CA ASN A 395 12.69 -8.33 44.36
C ASN A 395 13.60 -7.54 43.42
N ILE A 396 14.22 -8.25 42.49
CA ILE A 396 15.12 -7.71 41.49
C ILE A 396 14.42 -6.81 40.46
N ASP A 397 13.13 -7.06 40.15
CA ASP A 397 12.36 -6.18 39.27
C ASP A 397 12.25 -4.77 39.88
N ASP A 398 11.88 -4.69 41.16
CA ASP A 398 11.78 -3.44 41.91
C ASP A 398 13.16 -2.77 42.05
N TYR A 399 14.22 -3.58 42.20
CA TYR A 399 15.60 -3.11 42.27
C TYR A 399 16.04 -2.39 40.99
N THR A 400 15.68 -2.92 39.83
CA THR A 400 15.93 -2.28 38.54
C THR A 400 15.02 -1.11 38.23
N GLN A 401 14.02 -0.82 39.07
CA GLN A 401 13.21 0.38 38.96
C GLN A 401 13.68 1.48 39.92
N VAL A 402 14.68 1.22 40.77
CA VAL A 402 15.20 2.20 41.72
C VAL A 402 15.95 3.29 40.96
N CYS A 403 15.28 4.44 40.82
CA CYS A 403 15.93 5.67 40.38
C CYS A 403 16.58 6.39 41.56
N THR A 404 17.83 6.81 41.38
CA THR A 404 18.54 7.69 42.31
C THR A 404 18.61 9.10 41.75
N THR A 405 18.38 10.10 42.60
CA THR A 405 18.60 11.50 42.21
C THR A 405 20.10 11.76 42.09
N THR A 406 20.53 12.26 40.94
CA THR A 406 21.92 12.67 40.71
C THR A 406 22.25 13.91 41.55
N ARG A 407 23.55 14.17 41.72
CA ARG A 407 24.05 15.35 42.46
C ARG A 407 23.60 16.68 41.84
N GLU A 408 23.20 16.67 40.57
CA GLU A 408 22.71 17.81 39.79
C GLU A 408 21.18 17.93 39.80
N GLY A 409 20.47 17.04 40.50
CA GLY A 409 19.01 17.05 40.58
C GLY A 409 18.29 16.30 39.43
N GLY A 410 19.03 15.57 38.58
CA GLY A 410 18.47 14.64 37.60
C GLY A 410 18.07 13.30 38.23
N TRP A 411 17.37 12.45 37.49
CA TRP A 411 17.04 11.08 37.90
C TRP A 411 17.85 10.09 37.07
N GLU A 412 18.63 9.23 37.72
CA GLU A 412 19.26 8.07 37.10
C GLU A 412 18.51 6.82 37.52
N CYS A 413 17.71 6.28 36.61
CA CYS A 413 17.09 4.96 36.76
C CYS A 413 18.05 3.88 36.22
N PHE A 414 17.85 2.64 36.65
CA PHE A 414 18.37 1.48 35.91
C PHE A 414 17.69 1.51 34.52
N GLN A 415 18.48 1.50 33.45
CA GLN A 415 18.01 1.18 32.10
C GLN A 415 18.66 -0.12 31.68
#